data_AF-A0AB34ITJ9-F1
#
_entry.id   AF-A0AB34ITJ9-F1
#
_cell.length_a   1.000
_cell.length_b   1.000
_cell.length_c   1.000
_cell.angle_alpha   90.00
_cell.angle_beta   90.00
_cell.angle_gamma   90.00
#
_symmetry.space_group_name_H-M   'P 1'
#
loop_
_entity.id
_entity.type
_entity.pdbx_description
1 polymer ?
#
loop_
_entity_poly.entity_id
_entity_poly.type
_entity_poly.pdbx_seq_one_letter_code
_entity_poly.pdbx_strand_id
1 'polypeptide(L)'
;MPADRRRWHTLCLLRLLPHMSVGWAAPAGWLKYAKQREIGLGYGKAPLQFNHPSAISTLPSTGDLVITDSWNHRLQVVSPRGTSRLACGKFGVGKGQFWQPASVVANEKSVFIADTQNHRIQKLRADNFSTLRSVGSFGDGRGQMNMPK
;
A
#
# COMPACT_ATOMS: atom_id res chain seq x y z
N MET A 1 33.47 -14.69 18.86
CA MET A 1 32.14 -14.90 19.49
C MET A 1 32.15 -14.18 20.84
N PRO A 2 31.14 -13.42 21.27
CA PRO A 2 30.01 -12.77 20.57
C PRO A 2 29.77 -11.28 20.99
N ALA A 3 28.84 -10.61 20.28
CA ALA A 3 27.92 -9.49 20.67
C ALA A 3 28.47 -8.22 21.39
N ASP A 4 27.96 -7.00 21.20
CA ASP A 4 26.57 -6.58 21.08
C ASP A 4 26.44 -5.17 20.47
N ARG A 5 25.31 -4.95 19.81
CA ARG A 5 24.86 -3.71 19.18
C ARG A 5 24.36 -2.74 20.24
N ARG A 6 24.65 -1.46 20.05
CA ARG A 6 23.68 -0.35 20.21
C ARG A 6 24.34 0.96 19.80
N ARG A 7 23.78 1.64 18.79
CA ARG A 7 23.24 3.01 18.91
C ARG A 7 22.80 3.54 17.54
N TRP A 8 21.53 3.90 17.52
CA TRP A 8 20.86 4.83 16.63
C TRP A 8 21.75 6.00 16.22
N HIS A 9 21.75 6.39 14.94
CA HIS A 9 21.66 7.78 14.49
C HIS A 9 21.12 7.82 13.06
N THR A 10 19.92 8.38 12.93
CA THR A 10 19.46 9.10 11.74
C THR A 10 20.55 10.12 11.36
N LEU A 11 21.08 10.08 10.15
CA LEU A 11 21.80 11.22 9.58
C LEU A 11 21.83 11.11 8.05
N CYS A 12 21.35 12.20 7.44
CA CYS A 12 21.50 12.55 6.04
C CYS A 12 22.88 12.20 5.49
N LEU A 13 22.95 11.30 4.51
CA LEU A 13 24.16 11.09 3.72
C LEU A 13 24.22 12.12 2.59
N LEU A 14 24.71 13.31 2.94
CA LEU A 14 25.37 14.18 1.97
C LEU A 14 26.81 14.41 2.45
N ARG A 15 27.75 14.22 1.52
CA ARG A 15 29.20 14.47 1.58
C ARG A 15 30.07 13.37 2.19
N LEU A 16 30.73 12.63 1.30
CA LEU A 16 32.20 12.60 1.19
C LEU A 16 32.54 12.30 -0.28
N LEU A 17 32.97 13.31 -1.03
CA LEU A 17 33.77 13.15 -2.25
C LEU A 17 34.97 14.08 -2.13
N PRO A 18 36.22 13.60 -2.32
CA PRO A 18 37.36 14.48 -2.52
C PRO A 18 37.28 15.11 -3.91
N HIS A 19 37.85 16.31 -4.03
CA HIS A 19 38.01 17.05 -5.28
C HIS A 19 38.73 16.21 -6.34
N MET A 20 38.03 15.77 -7.38
CA MET A 20 38.65 15.37 -8.66
C MET A 20 37.78 15.81 -9.83
N SER A 21 38.40 16.62 -10.67
CA SER A 21 37.86 17.25 -11.87
C SER A 21 37.79 16.26 -13.05
N VAL A 22 36.89 16.56 -13.98
CA VAL A 22 36.84 16.11 -15.38
C VAL A 22 36.60 14.61 -15.63
N GLY A 23 35.42 14.32 -16.19
CA GLY A 23 35.24 13.23 -17.16
C GLY A 23 35.11 11.82 -16.59
N TRP A 24 34.01 11.49 -15.92
CA TRP A 24 33.52 10.11 -15.88
C TRP A 24 32.01 10.07 -16.00
N ALA A 25 31.54 9.42 -17.06
CA ALA A 25 30.16 8.97 -17.15
C ALA A 25 29.91 7.98 -16.01
N ALA A 26 28.80 8.14 -15.28
CA ALA A 26 28.38 7.17 -14.28
C ALA A 26 28.40 5.76 -14.91
N PRO A 27 28.96 4.73 -14.25
CA PRO A 27 28.98 3.38 -14.81
C PRO A 27 27.56 2.99 -15.21
N ALA A 28 27.37 2.48 -16.42
CA ALA A 28 26.07 2.18 -17.04
C ALA A 28 25.14 1.20 -16.25
N GLY A 29 25.59 0.73 -15.08
CA GLY A 29 24.80 -0.04 -14.13
C GLY A 29 24.12 0.78 -13.02
N TRP A 30 24.57 2.00 -12.71
CA TRP A 30 24.08 2.75 -11.54
C TRP A 30 22.61 3.18 -11.66
N LEU A 31 22.16 3.53 -12.87
CA LEU A 31 20.73 3.81 -13.16
C LEU A 31 19.84 2.56 -13.07
N LYS A 32 20.39 1.35 -13.25
CA LYS A 32 19.62 0.10 -13.16
C LYS A 32 19.30 -0.26 -11.70
N TYR A 33 20.24 -0.01 -10.79
CA TYR A 33 20.08 -0.31 -9.36
C TYR A 33 19.14 0.66 -8.63
N ALA A 34 19.08 1.93 -9.04
CA ALA A 34 18.17 2.91 -8.44
C ALA A 34 16.69 2.65 -8.77
N LYS A 35 16.40 2.03 -9.94
CA LYS A 35 15.04 1.83 -10.45
C LYS A 35 14.28 0.64 -9.84
N GLN A 36 14.95 -0.17 -9.02
CA GLN A 36 14.45 -1.47 -8.56
C GLN A 36 13.69 -1.42 -7.22
N ARG A 37 13.34 -0.23 -6.72
CA ARG A 37 12.68 -0.07 -5.41
C ARG A 37 11.45 0.84 -5.41
N GLU A 38 10.98 1.28 -6.57
CA GLU A 38 9.76 2.10 -6.65
C GLU A 38 8.53 1.21 -6.85
N ILE A 39 7.58 1.31 -5.92
CA ILE A 39 6.26 0.68 -6.06
C ILE A 39 5.38 1.69 -6.80
N GLY A 40 5.21 1.47 -8.11
CA GLY A 40 4.40 2.33 -8.96
C GLY A 40 4.98 2.48 -10.36
N LEU A 41 4.22 2.12 -11.39
CA LEU A 41 4.55 2.33 -12.81
C LEU A 41 3.77 3.51 -13.41
N GLY A 42 3.26 4.41 -12.57
CA GLY A 42 2.58 5.64 -12.96
C GLY A 42 1.07 5.65 -12.71
N TYR A 43 0.40 6.64 -13.30
CA TYR A 43 -1.04 6.83 -13.20
C TYR A 43 -1.80 5.82 -14.07
N GLY A 44 -2.89 5.24 -13.55
CA GLY A 44 -3.79 4.39 -14.34
C GLY A 44 -4.38 3.23 -13.57
N LYS A 45 -4.85 2.21 -14.31
CA LYS A 45 -5.56 1.03 -13.79
C LYS A 45 -4.80 -0.28 -14.00
N ALA A 46 -3.65 -0.27 -14.68
CA ALA A 46 -2.87 -1.49 -14.87
C ALA A 46 -2.27 -2.00 -13.53
N PRO A 47 -1.73 -3.23 -13.51
CA PRO A 47 -0.85 -3.68 -12.43
C PRO A 47 0.26 -2.65 -12.15
N LEU A 48 0.53 -2.35 -10.88
CA LEU A 48 1.42 -1.30 -10.39
C LEU A 48 1.07 0.14 -10.82
N GLN A 49 -0.05 0.38 -11.51
CA GLN A 49 -0.55 1.74 -11.71
C GLN A 49 -1.60 2.08 -10.68
N PHE A 50 -1.60 3.33 -10.24
CA PHE A 50 -2.49 3.81 -9.19
C PHE A 50 -3.20 5.10 -9.61
N ASN A 51 -4.35 5.35 -9.01
CA ASN A 51 -5.07 6.61 -9.09
C ASN A 51 -5.46 7.03 -7.67
N HIS A 52 -4.71 7.99 -7.13
CA HIS A 52 -4.81 8.42 -5.73
C HIS A 52 -4.76 7.25 -4.72
N PRO A 53 -3.63 6.52 -4.65
CA PRO A 53 -3.44 5.55 -3.57
C PRO A 53 -3.43 6.27 -2.23
N SER A 54 -4.22 5.81 -1.26
CA SER A 54 -4.46 6.53 0.01
C SER A 54 -3.72 5.93 1.20
N ALA A 55 -3.61 4.60 1.25
CA ALA A 55 -3.01 3.89 2.36
C ALA A 55 -2.36 2.57 1.92
N ILE A 56 -1.49 2.05 2.79
CA ILE A 56 -0.76 0.81 2.61
C ILE A 56 -0.69 0.04 3.93
N SER A 57 -0.82 -1.28 3.88
CA SER A 57 -0.63 -2.19 5.01
C SER A 57 0.16 -3.42 4.58
N THR A 58 0.91 -4.02 5.49
CA THR A 58 1.63 -5.27 5.21
C THR A 58 0.80 -6.47 5.69
N LEU A 59 0.77 -7.56 4.92
CA LEU A 59 0.26 -8.86 5.35
C LEU A 59 1.33 -9.58 6.19
N PRO A 60 1.09 -9.88 7.48
CA PRO A 60 2.11 -10.49 8.33
C PRO A 60 2.59 -11.87 7.84
N SER A 61 1.71 -12.65 7.21
CA SER A 61 2.01 -14.02 6.78
C SER A 61 2.90 -14.11 5.55
N THR A 62 2.86 -13.12 4.65
CA THR A 62 3.60 -13.14 3.38
C THR A 62 4.59 -11.99 3.21
N GLY A 63 4.42 -10.91 3.97
CA GLY A 63 5.13 -9.65 3.76
C GLY A 63 4.62 -8.84 2.57
N ASP A 64 3.53 -9.26 1.91
CA ASP A 64 2.96 -8.51 0.79
C ASP A 64 2.32 -7.21 1.26
N LEU A 65 2.36 -6.19 0.40
CA LEU A 65 1.79 -4.89 0.63
C LEU A 65 0.39 -4.82 0.03
N VAL A 66 -0.61 -4.45 0.84
CA VAL A 66 -1.98 -4.17 0.41
C VAL A 66 -2.15 -2.67 0.32
N ILE A 67 -2.50 -2.16 -0.85
CA ILE A 67 -2.64 -0.73 -1.13
C ILE A 67 -4.08 -0.41 -1.48
N THR A 68 -4.66 0.61 -0.86
CA THR A 68 -5.95 1.18 -1.26
C THR A 68 -5.76 2.15 -2.41
N ASP A 69 -6.31 1.81 -3.57
CA ASP A 69 -6.26 2.61 -4.79
C ASP A 69 -7.58 3.34 -4.97
N SER A 70 -7.69 4.50 -4.31
CA SER A 70 -8.95 5.12 -3.94
C SER A 70 -9.82 5.46 -5.15
N TRP A 71 -9.23 6.11 -6.16
CA TRP A 71 -9.99 6.57 -7.34
C TRP A 71 -10.16 5.47 -8.39
N ASN A 72 -9.48 4.35 -8.22
CA ASN A 72 -9.79 3.12 -8.95
C ASN A 72 -10.74 2.19 -8.18
N HIS A 73 -11.17 2.56 -6.97
CA HIS A 73 -12.16 1.84 -6.17
C HIS A 73 -11.76 0.38 -5.89
N ARG A 74 -10.47 0.15 -5.64
CA ARG A 74 -9.90 -1.19 -5.54
C ARG A 74 -8.78 -1.32 -4.52
N LEU A 75 -8.42 -2.57 -4.24
CA LEU A 75 -7.22 -2.93 -3.51
C LEU A 75 -6.24 -3.62 -4.46
N GLN A 76 -4.98 -3.21 -4.43
CA GLN A 76 -3.90 -3.89 -5.14
C GLN A 76 -2.92 -4.49 -4.12
N VAL A 77 -2.49 -5.72 -4.38
CA VAL A 77 -1.45 -6.39 -3.58
C VAL A 77 -0.16 -6.37 -4.36
N VAL A 78 0.93 -5.97 -3.70
CA VAL A 78 2.28 -5.90 -4.27
C VAL A 78 3.21 -6.72 -3.40
N SER A 79 3.87 -7.71 -3.99
CA SER A 79 4.87 -8.51 -3.28
C SER A 79 6.16 -7.70 -3.07
N PRO A 80 6.98 -8.04 -2.06
CA PRO A 80 8.30 -7.43 -1.88
C PRO A 80 9.24 -7.61 -3.09
N ARG A 81 8.91 -8.55 -4.00
CA ARG A 81 9.64 -8.81 -5.25
C ARG A 81 9.14 -7.95 -6.41
N GLY A 82 8.19 -7.03 -6.18
CA GLY A 82 7.64 -6.12 -7.18
C GLY A 82 6.56 -6.73 -8.07
N THR A 83 6.06 -7.93 -7.75
CA THR A 83 4.93 -8.52 -8.49
C THR A 83 3.63 -7.96 -7.94
N SER A 84 2.75 -7.42 -8.78
CA SER A 84 1.44 -6.95 -8.33
C SER A 84 0.28 -7.78 -8.86
N ARG A 85 -0.81 -7.80 -8.10
CA ARG A 85 -2.09 -8.40 -8.51
C ARG A 85 -3.25 -7.57 -7.98
N LEU A 86 -4.36 -7.62 -8.72
CA LEU A 86 -5.64 -7.16 -8.18
C LEU A 86 -6.03 -8.06 -7.01
N ALA A 87 -6.27 -7.47 -5.84
CA ALA A 87 -6.75 -8.22 -4.69
C ALA A 87 -8.27 -8.38 -4.76
N CYS A 88 -8.98 -7.26 -4.81
CA CYS A 88 -10.41 -7.18 -5.07
C CYS A 88 -10.79 -5.72 -5.37
N GLY A 89 -12.07 -5.50 -5.69
CA GLY A 89 -12.64 -4.17 -5.79
C GLY A 89 -13.00 -3.73 -7.20
N LYS A 90 -14.08 -2.94 -7.22
CA LYS A 90 -14.57 -2.10 -8.31
C LYS A 90 -15.51 -1.08 -7.67
N PHE A 91 -15.86 -0.02 -8.39
CA PHE A 91 -16.87 0.91 -7.93
C PHE A 91 -18.18 0.20 -7.58
N GLY A 92 -18.76 0.52 -6.42
CA GLY A 92 -20.10 0.08 -6.03
C GLY A 92 -20.30 -0.06 -4.53
N VAL A 93 -21.50 -0.51 -4.16
CA VAL A 93 -21.99 -0.63 -2.76
C VAL A 93 -22.10 -2.08 -2.29
N GLY A 94 -21.84 -3.06 -3.17
CA GLY A 94 -21.92 -4.49 -2.85
C GLY A 94 -20.75 -5.01 -2.00
N LYS A 95 -20.79 -6.29 -1.63
CA LYS A 95 -19.66 -6.97 -0.97
C LYS A 95 -18.44 -6.97 -1.89
N GLY A 96 -17.29 -6.53 -1.37
CA GLY A 96 -16.04 -6.48 -2.12
C GLY A 96 -16.03 -5.43 -3.25
N GLN A 97 -17.05 -4.57 -3.30
CA GLN A 97 -17.07 -3.33 -4.08
C GLN A 97 -16.80 -2.17 -3.14
N PHE A 98 -16.16 -1.12 -3.64
CA PHE A 98 -15.75 0.02 -2.85
C PHE A 98 -16.13 1.34 -3.51
N TRP A 99 -16.27 2.38 -2.70
CA TRP A 99 -16.39 3.75 -3.16
C TRP A 99 -15.36 4.60 -2.41
N GLN A 100 -14.24 4.89 -3.11
CA GLN A 100 -13.10 5.66 -2.58
C GLN A 100 -12.61 5.11 -1.22
N PRO A 101 -12.10 3.87 -1.18
CA PRO A 101 -11.55 3.33 0.05
C PRO A 101 -10.32 4.16 0.48
N ALA A 102 -10.30 4.65 1.72
CA ALA A 102 -9.26 5.56 2.18
C ALA A 102 -8.16 4.89 3.01
N SER A 103 -8.46 3.76 3.65
CA SER A 103 -7.55 3.15 4.62
C SER A 103 -7.67 1.64 4.67
N VAL A 104 -6.56 1.00 5.01
CA VAL A 104 -6.43 -0.44 5.11
C VAL A 104 -5.54 -0.81 6.30
N VAL A 105 -5.98 -1.80 7.07
CA VAL A 105 -5.16 -2.46 8.10
C VAL A 105 -5.31 -3.96 7.97
N ALA A 106 -4.21 -4.69 8.14
CA ALA A 106 -4.20 -6.14 8.03
C ALA A 106 -3.63 -6.80 9.29
N ASN A 107 -4.18 -7.97 9.61
CA ASN A 107 -3.62 -8.92 10.56
C ASN A 107 -3.51 -10.29 9.91
N GLU A 108 -3.12 -11.32 10.67
CA GLU A 108 -2.88 -12.67 10.15
C GLU A 108 -4.07 -13.29 9.40
N LYS A 109 -5.31 -12.93 9.76
CA LYS A 109 -6.52 -13.60 9.25
C LYS A 109 -7.44 -12.67 8.49
N SER A 110 -7.28 -11.36 8.64
CA SER A 110 -8.26 -10.39 8.16
C SER A 110 -7.61 -9.08 7.69
N VAL A 111 -8.27 -8.48 6.71
CA VAL A 111 -7.99 -7.13 6.23
C VAL A 111 -9.23 -6.28 6.46
N PHE A 112 -9.07 -5.12 7.07
CA PHE A 112 -10.13 -4.16 7.30
C PHE A 112 -9.90 -2.95 6.41
N ILE A 113 -10.97 -2.48 5.76
CA ILE A 113 -10.92 -1.38 4.82
C ILE A 113 -11.97 -0.36 5.20
N ALA A 114 -11.55 0.89 5.33
CA ALA A 114 -12.45 2.02 5.41
C ALA A 114 -12.96 2.35 4.01
N ASP A 115 -14.20 1.96 3.73
CA ASP A 115 -14.91 2.18 2.47
C ASP A 115 -15.66 3.51 2.56
N THR A 116 -14.88 4.58 2.47
CA THR A 116 -15.22 5.91 3.00
C THR A 116 -16.51 6.49 2.45
N GLN A 117 -16.72 6.49 1.13
CA GLN A 117 -17.95 7.06 0.55
C GLN A 117 -19.15 6.12 0.66
N ASN A 118 -18.92 4.86 1.03
CA ASN A 118 -19.98 3.94 1.42
C ASN A 118 -20.27 3.98 2.93
N HIS A 119 -19.58 4.84 3.69
CA HIS A 119 -19.85 5.06 5.11
C HIS A 119 -19.76 3.78 5.95
N ARG A 120 -18.82 2.91 5.61
CA ARG A 120 -18.70 1.58 6.22
C ARG A 120 -17.27 1.09 6.31
N ILE A 121 -17.07 0.10 7.17
CA ILE A 121 -15.87 -0.74 7.20
C ILE A 121 -16.21 -2.10 6.59
N GLN A 122 -15.37 -2.57 5.67
CA GLN A 122 -15.42 -3.95 5.18
C GLN A 122 -14.30 -4.78 5.78
N LYS A 123 -14.64 -5.94 6.33
CA LYS A 123 -13.69 -6.97 6.77
C LYS A 123 -13.61 -8.06 5.71
N LEU A 124 -12.40 -8.33 5.24
CA LEU A 124 -12.09 -9.37 4.26
C LEU A 124 -11.21 -10.44 4.90
N ARG A 125 -11.14 -11.63 4.29
CA ARG A 125 -10.11 -12.62 4.64
C ARG A 125 -8.75 -12.18 4.10
N ALA A 126 -7.69 -12.41 4.88
CA ALA A 126 -6.33 -12.04 4.47
C ALA A 126 -5.74 -12.95 3.36
N ASP A 127 -6.20 -14.20 3.24
CA ASP A 127 -5.70 -15.17 2.27
C ASP A 127 -6.19 -14.88 0.83
N ASN A 128 -7.47 -14.55 0.68
CA ASN A 128 -8.13 -14.45 -0.62
C ASN A 128 -8.95 -13.17 -0.82
N PHE A 129 -8.95 -12.25 0.15
CA PHE A 129 -9.68 -10.98 0.08
C PHE A 129 -11.20 -11.11 -0.11
N SER A 130 -11.78 -12.29 0.16
CA SER A 130 -13.24 -12.46 0.15
C SER A 130 -13.88 -11.69 1.31
N THR A 131 -14.99 -11.00 1.03
CA THR A 131 -15.70 -10.22 2.05
C THR A 131 -16.36 -11.12 3.08
N LEU A 132 -15.96 -10.93 4.34
CA LEU A 132 -16.56 -11.59 5.50
C LEU A 132 -17.77 -10.82 6.02
N ARG A 133 -17.60 -9.51 6.21
CA ARG A 133 -18.61 -8.66 6.84
C ARG A 133 -18.44 -7.21 6.42
N SER A 134 -19.54 -6.47 6.42
CA SER A 134 -19.55 -5.01 6.33
C SER A 134 -20.30 -4.45 7.54
N VAL A 135 -19.83 -3.35 8.10
CA VAL A 135 -20.46 -2.65 9.23
C VAL A 135 -20.41 -1.15 8.94
N GLY A 136 -21.53 -0.46 9.16
CA GLY A 136 -21.64 0.98 8.87
C GLY A 136 -22.67 1.28 7.79
N SER A 137 -23.24 2.46 7.92
CA SER A 137 -24.04 3.19 6.93
C SER A 137 -23.93 4.67 7.28
N PHE A 138 -24.31 5.57 6.37
CA PHE A 138 -24.32 7.00 6.65
C PHE A 138 -25.19 7.37 7.88
N GLY A 139 -24.74 8.34 8.68
CA GLY A 139 -25.47 8.92 9.81
C GLY A 139 -24.71 8.92 11.14
N ASP A 140 -25.38 9.41 12.19
CA ASP A 140 -24.82 9.64 13.52
C ASP A 140 -25.33 8.67 14.60
N GLY A 141 -26.21 7.75 14.23
CA GLY A 141 -26.78 6.75 15.12
C GLY A 141 -25.84 5.59 15.42
N ARG A 142 -26.28 4.70 16.32
CA ARG A 142 -25.50 3.51 16.70
C ARG A 142 -25.22 2.62 15.48
N GLY A 143 -23.92 2.42 15.19
CA GLY A 143 -23.48 1.60 14.07
C GLY A 143 -23.51 2.32 12.72
N GLN A 144 -23.88 3.60 12.68
CA GLN A 144 -23.68 4.49 11.54
C GLN A 144 -22.30 5.14 11.62
N MET A 145 -21.81 5.61 10.47
CA MET A 145 -20.48 6.21 10.33
C MET A 145 -20.55 7.34 9.29
N ASN A 146 -19.76 8.38 9.49
CA ASN A 146 -19.58 9.43 8.50
C ASN A 146 -18.16 9.40 7.96
N MET A 147 -18.00 8.86 6.74
CA MET A 147 -16.74 8.87 5.99
C MET A 147 -15.53 8.37 6.81
N PRO A 148 -15.53 7.09 7.25
CA PRO A 148 -14.41 6.56 8.02
C PRO A 148 -13.11 6.60 7.21
N LYS A 149 -11.98 6.81 7.89
CA LYS A 149 -10.61 6.87 7.33
C LYS A 149 -9.65 6.17 8.27
#